data_AF-A0A9Q0M4C7-F1
#
_entry.id   AF-A0A9Q0M4C7-F1
#
_cell.length_a   1.000
_cell.length_b   1.000
_cell.length_c   1.000
_cell.angle_alpha   90.00
_cell.angle_beta   90.00
_cell.angle_gamma   90.00
#
_symmetry.space_group_name_H-M   'P 1'
#
loop_
_entity.id
_entity.type
_entity.pdbx_description
1 polymer ?
#
loop_
_entity_poly.entity_id
_entity_poly.type
_entity_poly.pdbx_seq_one_letter_code
_entity_poly.pdbx_strand_id
1 'polypeptide(L)'
;MKPFTNIIATHNPDACKRVVLSCHYDSKYFRDFEFVGATDSAVPCTMILELNNELTLQLMFFDGEEAFKDWTSTDSLYGSRHLASKMMNELRSATACSNNRSMRTELQRIEVLILLDLIGEASPQFCNHFSETKSLFDRLMTTEKLLNRLKLLESKRKSGTRYFPSTCFDSWRVEVPYLLFL
;
A
#
# COMPACT_ATOMS: atom_id res chain seq x y z
N MET A 1 12.21 -14.38 21.07
CA MET A 1 11.77 -14.21 19.67
C MET A 1 10.66 -13.16 19.69
N LYS A 2 10.74 -12.10 18.88
CA LYS A 2 9.68 -11.07 18.83
C LYS A 2 8.50 -11.64 18.02
N PRO A 3 7.25 -11.63 18.52
CA PRO A 3 6.09 -12.00 17.73
C PRO A 3 5.74 -10.89 16.72
N PHE A 4 5.17 -11.26 15.57
CA PHE A 4 4.64 -10.33 14.57
C PHE A 4 3.12 -10.53 14.41
N THR A 5 2.38 -9.44 14.26
CA THR A 5 0.91 -9.46 14.17
C THR A 5 0.41 -8.52 13.07
N ASN A 6 0.19 -9.04 11.87
CA ASN A 6 -0.51 -8.26 10.84
C ASN A 6 -1.96 -7.97 11.27
N ILE A 7 -2.47 -6.79 10.93
CA ILE A 7 -3.85 -6.38 11.17
C ILE A 7 -4.59 -6.35 9.83
N ILE A 8 -5.74 -7.02 9.75
CA ILE A 8 -6.57 -7.06 8.55
C ILE A 8 -7.98 -6.65 8.92
N ALA A 9 -8.47 -5.57 8.32
CA ALA A 9 -9.86 -5.14 8.43
C ALA A 9 -10.55 -5.34 7.08
N THR A 10 -11.71 -5.99 7.04
CA THR A 10 -12.43 -6.24 5.79
C THR A 10 -13.86 -5.78 5.93
N HIS A 11 -14.24 -4.75 5.16
CA HIS A 11 -15.59 -4.18 5.23
C HIS A 11 -16.67 -5.22 4.92
N ASN A 12 -16.55 -5.92 3.79
CA ASN A 12 -17.44 -7.03 3.42
C ASN A 12 -16.64 -8.33 3.25
N PRO A 13 -16.62 -9.22 4.26
CA PRO A 13 -15.88 -10.49 4.20
C PRO A 13 -16.35 -11.44 3.09
N ASP A 14 -17.60 -11.34 2.65
CA ASP A 14 -18.19 -12.18 1.59
C ASP A 14 -17.97 -11.62 0.18
N ALA A 15 -17.54 -10.36 0.04
CA ALA A 15 -17.28 -9.74 -1.25
C ALA A 15 -16.25 -10.54 -2.05
N CYS A 16 -16.61 -10.92 -3.27
CA CYS A 16 -15.79 -11.87 -4.01
C CYS A 16 -14.39 -11.35 -4.31
N LYS A 17 -14.32 -10.09 -4.76
CA LYS A 17 -13.10 -9.35 -5.06
C LYS A 17 -12.93 -8.19 -4.09
N ARG A 18 -11.68 -7.86 -3.76
CA ARG A 18 -11.33 -6.83 -2.78
C ARG A 18 -10.27 -5.91 -3.35
N VAL A 19 -10.50 -4.60 -3.22
CA VAL A 19 -9.45 -3.59 -3.33
C VAL A 19 -8.82 -3.49 -1.95
N VAL A 20 -7.50 -3.70 -1.90
CA VAL A 20 -6.74 -3.65 -0.65
C VAL A 20 -5.98 -2.33 -0.57
N LEU A 21 -6.15 -1.60 0.53
CA LEU A 21 -5.21 -0.55 0.94
C LEU A 21 -4.26 -1.12 2.00
N SER A 22 -2.97 -0.87 1.86
CA SER A 22 -1.99 -1.39 2.81
C SER A 22 -0.86 -0.42 3.11
N CYS A 23 -0.24 -0.63 4.27
CA CYS A 23 1.00 -0.02 4.72
C CYS A 23 1.62 -0.95 5.78
N HIS A 24 2.80 -0.61 6.31
CA HIS A 24 3.31 -1.23 7.53
C HIS A 24 3.12 -0.27 8.71
N TYR A 25 2.95 -0.82 9.92
CA TYR A 25 2.73 -0.03 11.13
C TYR A 25 3.88 -0.11 12.13
N ASP A 26 4.82 -1.04 11.92
CA ASP A 26 6.05 -1.07 12.70
C ASP A 26 7.00 0.05 12.27
N SER A 27 7.82 0.52 13.20
CA SER A 27 8.91 1.45 12.96
C SER A 27 10.25 0.74 13.05
N LYS A 28 11.21 1.17 12.22
CA LYS A 28 12.56 0.61 12.22
C LYS A 28 13.24 0.69 13.58
N TYR A 29 13.83 -0.43 14.00
CA TYR A 29 14.63 -0.46 15.21
C TYR A 29 16.03 0.10 14.96
N PHE A 30 16.40 1.14 15.71
CA PHE A 30 17.76 1.61 15.81
C PHE A 30 18.27 1.42 17.24
N ARG A 31 19.51 0.96 17.37
CA ARG A 31 20.12 0.72 18.69
C ARG A 31 20.38 2.02 19.44
N ASP A 32 20.76 3.06 18.72
CA ASP A 32 21.38 4.25 19.29
C ASP A 32 20.42 5.44 19.41
N PHE A 33 19.24 5.37 18.79
CA PHE A 33 18.24 6.42 18.83
C PHE A 33 16.83 5.88 18.64
N GLU A 34 15.85 6.69 19.07
CA GLU A 34 14.44 6.43 18.83
C GLU A 34 14.06 6.97 17.45
N PHE A 35 13.67 6.07 16.55
CA PHE A 35 13.15 6.43 15.24
C PHE A 35 11.63 6.33 15.24
N VAL A 36 10.97 7.45 14.92
CA VAL A 36 9.50 7.54 14.96
C VAL A 36 8.85 6.99 13.69
N GLY A 37 9.53 7.06 12.54
CA GLY A 37 8.94 6.59 11.28
C GLY A 37 7.73 7.41 10.83
N ALA A 38 7.80 8.75 10.86
CA ALA A 38 6.66 9.61 10.56
C ALA A 38 6.08 9.36 9.16
N THR A 39 6.92 9.38 8.12
CA THR A 39 6.52 9.02 6.75
C THR A 39 6.53 7.50 6.51
N ASP A 40 7.08 6.75 7.46
CA ASP A 40 7.59 5.39 7.35
C ASP A 40 7.13 4.51 8.54
N SER A 41 5.84 4.18 8.66
CA SER A 41 4.73 4.52 7.77
C SER A 41 3.54 5.10 8.55
N ALA A 42 3.80 5.95 9.56
CA ALA A 42 2.73 6.52 10.40
C ALA A 42 1.73 7.40 9.61
N VAL A 43 2.21 8.23 8.67
CA VAL A 43 1.36 9.01 7.76
C VAL A 43 0.52 8.09 6.85
N PRO A 44 1.10 7.11 6.12
CA PRO A 44 0.33 6.08 5.42
C PRO A 44 -0.73 5.38 6.27
N CYS A 45 -0.40 4.96 7.50
CA CYS A 45 -1.35 4.35 8.43
C CYS A 45 -2.56 5.25 8.67
N THR A 46 -2.31 6.53 8.93
CA THR A 46 -3.35 7.53 9.21
C THR A 46 -4.21 7.80 7.97
N MET A 47 -3.59 7.92 6.78
CA MET A 47 -4.32 8.11 5.53
C MET A 47 -5.32 6.97 5.26
N ILE A 48 -4.92 5.72 5.51
CA ILE A 48 -5.79 4.56 5.29
C ILE A 48 -6.96 4.56 6.27
N LEU A 49 -6.74 4.89 7.54
CA LEU A 49 -7.79 4.98 8.55
C LEU A 49 -8.84 6.04 8.18
N GLU A 50 -8.40 7.17 7.62
CA GLU A 50 -9.29 8.27 7.26
C GLU A 50 -10.14 7.97 6.02
N LEU A 51 -9.63 7.17 5.09
CA LEU A 51 -10.36 6.72 3.89
C LEU A 51 -11.39 5.62 4.18
N ASN A 52 -11.30 4.94 5.32
CA ASN A 52 -12.12 3.76 5.63
C ASN A 52 -13.63 4.07 5.79
N ASN A 53 -14.00 5.33 6.04
CA ASN A 53 -15.39 5.69 6.36
C ASN A 53 -16.35 5.66 5.14
N GLU A 54 -15.85 5.53 3.89
CA GLU A 54 -16.67 5.78 2.70
C GLU A 54 -16.72 4.64 1.66
N LEU A 55 -15.92 3.56 1.78
CA LEU A 55 -15.75 2.57 0.72
C LEU A 55 -15.69 1.11 1.21
N THR A 56 -16.19 0.17 0.40
CA THR A 56 -16.06 -1.28 0.64
C THR A 56 -14.63 -1.77 0.36
N LEU A 57 -13.73 -1.57 1.31
CA LEU A 57 -12.30 -1.88 1.19
C LEU A 57 -11.88 -3.02 2.13
N GLN A 58 -10.72 -3.60 1.81
CA GLN A 58 -9.93 -4.38 2.77
C GLN A 58 -8.68 -3.56 3.12
N LEU A 59 -8.35 -3.48 4.40
CA LEU A 59 -7.19 -2.77 4.91
C LEU A 59 -6.21 -3.80 5.46
N MET A 60 -4.93 -3.64 5.14
CA MET A 60 -3.86 -4.48 5.67
C MET A 60 -2.74 -3.62 6.25
N PHE A 61 -2.48 -3.77 7.55
CA PHE A 61 -1.34 -3.17 8.22
C PHE A 61 -0.34 -4.28 8.54
N PHE A 62 0.80 -4.26 7.84
CA PHE A 62 1.85 -5.24 7.99
C PHE A 62 2.70 -4.95 9.23
N ASP A 63 3.12 -6.00 9.92
CA ASP A 63 4.08 -5.94 11.03
C ASP A 63 5.42 -6.53 10.59
N GLY A 64 6.52 -5.97 11.07
CA GLY A 64 7.87 -6.39 10.71
C GLY A 64 8.13 -6.23 9.22
N GLU A 65 7.79 -5.10 8.64
CA GLU A 65 8.33 -4.72 7.34
C GLU A 65 9.85 -4.58 7.44
N GLU A 66 10.29 -3.93 8.51
CA GLU A 66 11.64 -3.46 8.68
C GLU A 66 12.63 -4.56 9.06
N ALA A 67 13.84 -4.44 8.52
CA ALA A 67 14.98 -5.24 8.95
C ALA A 67 15.42 -4.85 10.37
N PHE A 68 15.76 -5.84 11.20
CA PHE A 68 16.35 -5.61 12.53
C PHE A 68 17.84 -5.27 12.46
N LYS A 69 18.53 -5.78 11.44
CA LYS A 69 19.96 -5.50 11.19
C LYS A 69 20.17 -5.08 9.75
N ASP A 70 20.23 -6.07 8.87
CA ASP A 70 20.64 -5.90 7.48
C ASP A 70 19.47 -6.33 6.60
N TRP A 71 19.06 -5.44 5.69
CA TRP A 71 17.98 -5.75 4.77
C TRP A 71 18.37 -6.94 3.87
N THR A 72 17.75 -8.09 4.11
CA THR A 72 18.00 -9.35 3.39
C THR A 72 16.70 -10.09 3.18
N SER A 73 16.71 -11.16 2.38
CA SER A 73 15.51 -11.99 2.16
C SER A 73 14.98 -12.69 3.42
N THR A 74 15.81 -12.77 4.48
CA THR A 74 15.45 -13.38 5.76
C THR A 74 15.23 -12.36 6.88
N ASP A 75 15.80 -11.16 6.75
CA ASP A 75 15.66 -10.02 7.67
C ASP A 75 14.99 -8.83 6.97
N SER A 76 13.73 -9.03 6.58
CA SER A 76 12.79 -8.03 6.09
C SER A 76 11.42 -8.68 5.87
N LEU A 77 10.37 -7.87 5.70
CA LEU A 77 9.07 -8.30 5.17
C LEU A 77 8.47 -9.50 5.91
N TYR A 78 8.65 -9.58 7.23
CA TYR A 78 8.25 -10.71 8.06
C TYR A 78 6.74 -10.97 7.96
N GLY A 79 5.94 -9.93 8.23
CA GLY A 79 4.50 -10.00 8.23
C GLY A 79 3.93 -10.26 6.83
N SER A 80 4.41 -9.55 5.82
CA SER A 80 3.90 -9.67 4.44
C SER A 80 4.25 -11.01 3.81
N ARG A 81 5.48 -11.54 4.00
CA ARG A 81 5.84 -12.91 3.55
C ARG A 81 4.96 -13.97 4.20
N HIS A 82 4.75 -13.86 5.52
CA HIS A 82 3.89 -14.78 6.23
C HIS A 82 2.44 -14.71 5.73
N LEU A 83 1.88 -13.50 5.58
CA LEU A 83 0.49 -13.32 5.17
C LEU A 83 0.25 -13.78 3.74
N ALA A 84 1.14 -13.45 2.80
CA ALA A 84 1.04 -13.90 1.42
C ALA A 84 1.04 -15.44 1.34
N SER A 85 1.95 -16.10 2.06
CA SER A 85 2.00 -17.56 2.15
C SER A 85 0.71 -18.14 2.76
N LYS A 86 0.21 -17.53 3.84
CA LYS A 86 -1.06 -17.95 4.47
C LYS A 86 -2.23 -17.82 3.50
N MET A 87 -2.43 -16.65 2.88
CA MET A 87 -3.54 -16.39 1.96
C MET A 87 -3.46 -17.22 0.67
N MET A 88 -2.26 -17.61 0.24
CA MET A 88 -2.07 -18.51 -0.89
C MET A 88 -2.54 -19.94 -0.57
N ASN A 89 -2.41 -20.39 0.69
CA ASN A 89 -2.76 -21.75 1.12
C ASN A 89 -4.14 -21.85 1.78
N GLU A 90 -4.71 -20.72 2.22
CA GLU A 90 -6.03 -20.67 2.84
C GLU A 90 -7.14 -20.63 1.77
N LEU A 91 -8.07 -21.58 1.85
CA LEU A 91 -9.24 -21.62 0.99
C LEU A 91 -10.16 -20.45 1.29
N ARG A 92 -10.75 -19.89 0.23
CA ARG A 92 -11.74 -18.84 0.41
C ARG A 92 -13.00 -19.34 1.13
N SER A 93 -13.74 -18.41 1.74
CA SER A 93 -15.08 -18.72 2.27
C SER A 93 -15.97 -19.37 1.21
N ALA A 94 -16.74 -20.39 1.60
CA ALA A 94 -17.71 -21.07 0.74
C ALA A 94 -18.82 -20.13 0.26
N THR A 95 -19.15 -19.11 1.07
CA THR A 95 -20.16 -18.08 0.75
C THR A 95 -19.64 -17.02 -0.21
N ALA A 96 -18.32 -16.81 -0.25
CA ALA A 96 -17.70 -15.86 -1.18
C ALA A 96 -17.67 -16.46 -2.60
N CYS A 97 -17.84 -15.65 -3.64
CA CYS A 97 -17.59 -16.05 -5.04
C CYS A 97 -18.35 -17.28 -5.53
N SER A 98 -19.63 -17.40 -5.20
CA SER A 98 -20.51 -18.50 -5.67
C SER A 98 -20.45 -18.73 -7.19
N ASN A 99 -20.25 -17.66 -7.97
CA ASN A 99 -20.22 -17.70 -9.43
C ASN A 99 -18.82 -17.91 -10.04
N ASN A 100 -17.76 -17.89 -9.24
CA ASN A 100 -16.38 -18.01 -9.73
C ASN A 100 -15.62 -19.15 -9.04
N ARG A 101 -15.59 -20.31 -9.72
CA ARG A 101 -14.97 -21.54 -9.22
C ARG A 101 -13.45 -21.63 -9.47
N SER A 102 -12.88 -20.79 -10.33
CA SER A 102 -11.43 -20.76 -10.57
C SER A 102 -10.67 -20.07 -9.44
N MET A 103 -11.34 -19.15 -8.74
CA MET A 103 -10.81 -18.51 -7.55
C MET A 103 -10.99 -19.41 -6.34
N ARG A 104 -9.90 -19.94 -5.79
CA ARG A 104 -9.89 -20.93 -4.71
C ARG A 104 -9.31 -20.41 -3.40
N THR A 105 -8.37 -19.47 -3.46
CA THR A 105 -7.61 -19.02 -2.29
C THR A 105 -7.97 -17.59 -1.91
N GLU A 106 -7.69 -17.21 -0.67
CA GLU A 106 -7.91 -15.82 -0.22
C GLU A 106 -7.04 -14.82 -1.00
N LEU A 107 -5.83 -15.22 -1.41
CA LEU A 107 -4.92 -14.35 -2.20
C LEU A 107 -5.55 -13.94 -3.54
N GLN A 108 -6.22 -14.86 -4.23
CA GLN A 108 -6.81 -14.59 -5.54
C GLN A 108 -7.98 -13.60 -5.48
N ARG A 109 -8.58 -13.40 -4.29
CA ARG A 109 -9.66 -12.44 -4.06
C ARG A 109 -9.18 -10.99 -4.07
N ILE A 110 -7.88 -10.75 -3.92
CA ILE A 110 -7.30 -9.43 -4.09
C ILE A 110 -7.39 -9.08 -5.58
N GLU A 111 -8.09 -8.00 -5.90
CA GLU A 111 -8.17 -7.47 -7.27
C GLU A 111 -7.01 -6.52 -7.56
N VAL A 112 -6.66 -5.71 -6.56
CA VAL A 112 -5.48 -4.86 -6.56
C VAL A 112 -5.09 -4.59 -5.10
N LEU A 113 -3.80 -4.60 -4.82
CA LEU A 113 -3.21 -4.19 -3.55
C LEU A 113 -2.48 -2.87 -3.75
N ILE A 114 -2.95 -1.83 -3.05
CA ILE A 114 -2.42 -0.47 -3.07
C ILE A 114 -1.61 -0.28 -1.80
N LEU A 115 -0.29 -0.38 -1.90
CA LEU A 115 0.64 -0.19 -0.78
C LEU A 115 1.11 1.26 -0.72
N LEU A 116 0.83 1.95 0.38
CA LEU A 116 1.25 3.31 0.69
C LEU A 116 2.49 3.25 1.59
N ASP A 117 3.57 3.91 1.16
CA ASP A 117 4.82 3.92 1.90
C ASP A 117 5.65 5.19 1.59
N LEU A 118 6.42 5.65 2.58
CA LEU A 118 7.26 6.85 2.54
C LEU A 118 6.51 8.12 2.09
N ILE A 119 5.26 8.27 2.52
CA ILE A 119 4.40 9.43 2.16
C ILE A 119 4.43 10.47 3.28
N GLY A 120 4.58 11.75 2.91
CA GLY A 120 4.49 12.89 3.83
C GLY A 120 5.53 13.98 3.58
N GLU A 121 6.55 13.69 2.77
CA GLU A 121 7.52 14.71 2.35
C GLU A 121 6.91 15.72 1.35
N ALA A 122 7.56 16.86 1.18
CA ALA A 122 7.16 17.87 0.22
C ALA A 122 7.45 17.43 -1.22
N SER A 123 6.41 17.41 -2.06
CA SER A 123 6.52 17.12 -3.51
C SER A 123 7.06 15.73 -3.87
N PRO A 124 6.51 14.63 -3.32
CA PRO A 124 6.88 13.27 -3.70
C PRO A 124 6.63 13.05 -5.20
N GLN A 125 7.32 12.07 -5.78
CA GLN A 125 7.05 11.62 -7.15
C GLN A 125 6.78 10.13 -7.12
N PHE A 126 5.60 9.74 -7.60
CA PHE A 126 5.18 8.36 -7.71
C PHE A 126 5.29 7.90 -9.16
N CYS A 127 5.76 6.68 -9.36
CA CYS A 127 6.01 6.10 -10.66
C CYS A 127 5.12 4.89 -10.93
N ASN A 128 4.78 4.68 -12.20
CA ASN A 128 4.14 3.44 -12.57
C ASN A 128 5.16 2.30 -12.59
N HIS A 129 5.15 1.46 -11.57
CA HIS A 129 6.09 0.34 -11.43
C HIS A 129 5.64 -0.93 -12.17
N PHE A 130 4.34 -1.09 -12.44
CA PHE A 130 3.78 -2.29 -13.05
C PHE A 130 2.93 -1.95 -14.26
N SER A 131 3.11 -2.70 -15.35
CA SER A 131 2.35 -2.48 -16.58
C SER A 131 0.87 -2.86 -16.43
N GLU A 132 0.61 -3.85 -15.60
CA GLU A 132 -0.65 -4.49 -15.29
C GLU A 132 -1.63 -3.51 -14.65
N THR A 133 -1.11 -2.61 -13.80
CA THR A 133 -1.90 -1.62 -13.06
C THR A 133 -1.78 -0.20 -13.63
N LYS A 134 -1.19 -0.06 -14.82
CA LYS A 134 -1.01 1.23 -15.51
C LYS A 134 -2.31 2.03 -15.62
N SER A 135 -3.43 1.39 -15.93
CA SER A 135 -4.72 2.09 -16.09
C SER A 135 -5.19 2.73 -14.77
N LEU A 136 -4.90 2.12 -13.62
CA LEU A 136 -5.18 2.69 -12.30
C LEU A 136 -4.25 3.86 -12.01
N PHE A 137 -2.96 3.73 -12.34
CA PHE A 137 -2.00 4.82 -12.23
C PHE A 137 -2.40 6.03 -13.10
N ASP A 138 -2.84 5.80 -14.34
CA ASP A 138 -3.31 6.85 -15.24
C ASP A 138 -4.54 7.59 -14.66
N ARG A 139 -5.40 6.89 -13.90
CA ARG A 139 -6.53 7.50 -13.19
C ARG A 139 -6.06 8.42 -12.07
N LEU A 140 -5.03 8.05 -11.32
CA LEU A 140 -4.43 8.94 -10.31
C LEU A 140 -3.84 10.20 -10.95
N MET A 141 -3.07 10.04 -12.02
CA MET A 141 -2.52 11.17 -12.78
C MET A 141 -3.64 12.09 -13.30
N THR A 142 -4.72 11.52 -13.84
CA THR A 142 -5.85 12.31 -14.36
C THR A 142 -6.59 13.01 -13.23
N THR A 143 -6.75 12.36 -12.08
CA THR A 143 -7.38 12.92 -10.88
C THR A 143 -6.57 14.10 -10.34
N GLU A 144 -5.24 13.95 -10.22
CA GLU A 144 -4.36 15.06 -9.82
C GLU A 144 -4.49 16.26 -10.76
N LYS A 145 -4.48 16.04 -12.08
CA LYS A 145 -4.64 17.12 -13.07
C LYS A 145 -5.98 17.83 -12.91
N LEU A 146 -7.05 17.07 -12.67
CA LEU A 146 -8.39 17.61 -12.46
C LEU A 146 -8.45 18.47 -11.18
N LEU A 147 -7.96 17.96 -10.06
CA LEU A 147 -7.97 18.68 -8.78
C LEU A 147 -7.11 19.97 -8.85
N ASN A 148 -5.97 19.93 -9.54
CA ASN A 148 -5.17 21.12 -9.83
C ASN A 148 -5.94 22.14 -10.68
N ARG A 149 -6.61 21.70 -11.76
CA ARG A 149 -7.43 22.59 -12.61
C ARG A 149 -8.55 23.27 -11.82
N LEU A 150 -9.15 22.53 -10.89
CA LEU A 150 -10.21 23.02 -10.00
C LEU A 150 -9.69 23.81 -8.80
N LYS A 151 -8.36 23.94 -8.63
CA LYS A 151 -7.69 24.59 -7.49
C LYS A 151 -8.10 24.00 -6.13
N LEU A 152 -8.31 22.69 -6.09
CA LEU A 152 -8.65 21.95 -4.87
C LEU A 152 -7.43 21.36 -4.16
N LEU A 153 -6.24 21.44 -4.77
CA LEU A 153 -4.98 21.04 -4.13
C LEU A 153 -4.21 22.26 -3.64
N GLU A 154 -3.76 22.18 -2.39
CA GLU A 154 -2.81 23.14 -1.85
C GLU A 154 -1.42 22.89 -2.44
N SER A 155 -0.80 23.94 -2.98
CA SER A 155 0.54 23.85 -3.53
C SER A 155 1.30 25.16 -3.40
N LYS A 156 2.58 25.07 -3.05
CA LYS A 156 3.50 26.22 -3.11
C LYS A 156 3.84 26.63 -4.55
N ARG A 157 3.56 25.77 -5.54
CA ARG A 157 3.86 26.02 -6.96
C ARG A 157 2.66 26.66 -7.63
N LYS A 158 2.89 27.71 -8.42
CA LYS A 158 1.83 28.34 -9.26
C LYS A 158 1.21 27.37 -10.25
N SER A 159 1.96 26.35 -10.69
CA SER A 159 1.51 25.31 -11.62
C SER A 159 0.69 24.20 -10.98
N GLY A 160 0.48 24.22 -9.65
CA GLY A 160 -0.10 23.10 -8.92
C GLY A 160 0.90 22.00 -8.59
N THR A 161 0.40 20.88 -8.07
CA THR A 161 1.17 19.68 -7.72
C THR A 161 1.58 18.88 -8.96
N ARG A 162 2.54 17.97 -8.79
CA ARG A 162 2.96 17.00 -9.82
C ARG A 162 3.50 15.73 -9.16
N TYR A 163 2.66 15.06 -8.41
CA TYR A 163 2.97 13.82 -7.72
C TYR A 163 3.00 12.63 -8.68
N PHE A 164 2.19 12.64 -9.74
CA PHE A 164 2.09 11.54 -10.71
C PHE A 164 2.55 11.98 -12.12
N PRO A 165 3.87 12.06 -12.38
CA PRO A 165 4.38 12.41 -13.71
C PRO A 165 4.10 11.33 -14.76
N SER A 166 4.03 11.72 -16.04
CA SER A 166 3.85 10.80 -17.18
C SER A 166 5.07 9.95 -17.52
N THR A 167 6.24 10.39 -17.04
CA THR A 167 7.54 9.73 -17.22
C THR A 167 8.29 9.84 -15.92
N CYS A 168 8.85 8.73 -15.47
CA CYS A 168 9.75 8.73 -14.32
C CYS A 168 11.20 8.63 -14.78
N PHE A 169 12.08 9.30 -14.04
CA PHE A 169 13.50 9.04 -14.15
C PHE A 169 13.82 7.86 -13.24
N ASP A 170 14.49 6.84 -13.78
CA ASP A 170 15.02 5.71 -13.01
C ASP A 170 16.12 6.21 -12.07
N SER A 171 15.74 6.77 -10.93
CA SER A 171 16.66 7.07 -9.86
C SER A 171 16.26 6.31 -8.60
N TRP A 172 16.90 5.14 -8.48
CA TRP A 172 17.20 4.39 -7.25
C TRP A 172 16.12 3.44 -6.70
N ARG A 173 16.57 2.20 -6.47
CA ARG A 173 15.81 1.00 -6.07
C ARG A 173 15.67 0.83 -4.56
N VAL A 174 15.96 1.86 -3.77
CA VAL A 174 15.93 1.75 -2.31
C VAL A 174 15.38 3.08 -1.80
N GLU A 175 14.18 3.04 -1.24
CA GLU A 175 13.52 4.12 -0.49
C GLU A 175 13.06 5.34 -1.31
N VAL A 176 12.12 5.13 -2.23
CA VAL A 176 11.30 6.23 -2.79
C VAL A 176 9.86 6.12 -2.27
N PRO A 177 9.10 7.23 -2.16
CA PRO A 177 7.66 7.17 -1.93
C PRO A 177 6.98 6.17 -2.85
N TYR A 178 6.43 5.10 -2.28
CA TYR A 178 5.77 4.05 -3.04
C TYR A 178 4.26 4.18 -2.89
N LEU A 179 3.59 4.19 -4.05
CA LEU A 179 2.21 3.77 -4.17
C LEU A 179 2.21 2.57 -5.12
N LEU A 180 2.50 1.39 -4.59
CA LEU A 180 2.60 0.17 -5.38
C LEU A 180 1.20 -0.41 -5.59
N PHE A 181 0.86 -0.68 -6.85
CA PHE A 181 -0.35 -1.38 -7.24
C PHE A 181 0.05 -2.80 -7.68
N LEU A 182 -0.09 -3.77 -6.77
CA LEU A 182 0.19 -5.19 -6.98
C LEU A 182 -1.08 -5.99 -7.29
#